data_AF-A0A820MJD8-F1
#
_entry.id   AF-A0A820MJD8-F1
#
_cell.length_a   1.000
_cell.length_b   1.000
_cell.length_c   1.000
_cell.angle_alpha   90.00
_cell.angle_beta   90.00
_cell.angle_gamma   90.00
#
_symmetry.space_group_name_H-M   'P 1'
#
loop_
_entity.id
_entity.type
_entity.pdbx_description
1 polymer ?
#
loop_
_entity_poly.entity_id
_entity_poly.type
_entity_poly.pdbx_seq_one_letter_code
_entity_poly.pdbx_strand_id
1 'polypeptide(L)' 'GCTTGWTGDTCETAVCTNGCDNGGTCTAPDTCICATGWSGATCTIGQ' A
#
# COMPACT_ATOMS: atom_id res chain seq x y z
N GLY A 1 -0.89 -3.71 21.07
CA GLY A 1 -0.38 -4.17 19.77
C GLY A 1 -1.43 -3.91 18.71
N CYS A 2 -1.02 -3.59 17.49
CA CYS A 2 -1.93 -3.29 16.39
C CYS A 2 -2.60 -4.54 15.81
N THR A 3 -3.74 -4.35 15.13
CA THR A 3 -4.36 -5.39 14.30
C THR A 3 -3.43 -5.76 13.14
N THR A 4 -3.51 -7.01 12.67
CA THR A 4 -2.75 -7.49 11.51
C THR A 4 -2.85 -6.52 10.34
N GLY A 5 -1.70 -6.15 9.78
CA GLY A 5 -1.60 -5.23 8.64
C GLY A 5 -1.50 -3.74 9.02
N TRP A 6 -1.42 -3.39 10.30
CA TRP A 6 -1.27 -2.01 10.78
C TRP A 6 -0.02 -1.84 11.66
N THR A 7 0.57 -0.66 11.61
CA THR A 7 1.75 -0.26 12.40
C THR A 7 1.69 1.22 12.80
N GLY A 8 2.68 1.69 13.55
CA GLY A 8 2.74 3.03 14.14
C GLY A 8 2.33 3.08 15.61
N ASP A 9 2.57 4.22 16.25
CA ASP A 9 2.31 4.41 17.69
C ASP A 9 0.81 4.35 18.00
N THR A 10 -0.03 4.75 17.04
CA THR A 10 -1.49 4.71 17.14
C THR A 10 -2.16 3.76 16.14
N CYS A 11 -1.38 2.88 15.50
CA CYS A 11 -1.85 1.95 14.47
C CYS A 11 -2.46 2.63 13.24
N GLU A 12 -1.96 3.81 12.88
CA GLU A 12 -2.44 4.65 11.79
C GLU A 12 -1.80 4.33 10.43
N THR A 13 -0.69 3.58 10.42
CA THR A 13 0.05 3.27 9.20
C THR A 13 -0.35 1.89 8.68
N ALA A 14 -0.90 1.84 7.46
CA ALA A 14 -1.18 0.59 6.78
C ALA A 14 0.12 -0.09 6.30
N VAL A 15 0.16 -1.41 6.41
CA VAL A 15 1.29 -2.23 5.95
C VAL A 15 0.89 -2.94 4.66
N CYS A 16 1.65 -2.73 3.59
CA CYS A 16 1.55 -3.47 2.35
C CYS A 16 2.77 -4.39 2.25
N THR A 17 2.56 -5.70 2.37
CA THR A 17 3.62 -6.71 2.48
C THR A 17 4.52 -6.73 1.26
N ASN A 18 3.95 -6.53 0.07
CA ASN A 18 4.66 -6.49 -1.20
C ASN A 18 5.00 -5.05 -1.64
N GLY A 19 4.74 -4.04 -0.80
CA GLY A 19 4.91 -2.63 -1.14
C GLY A 19 3.93 -2.10 -2.19
N CYS A 20 4.01 -0.80 -2.43
CA CYS A 20 3.34 -0.10 -3.53
C CYS A 20 4.42 0.64 -4.32
N ASP A 21 4.64 0.25 -5.56
CA ASP A 21 5.69 0.82 -6.42
C ASP A 21 5.18 2.03 -7.22
N ASN A 22 6.10 2.67 -7.95
CA ASN A 22 5.81 3.71 -8.92
C ASN A 22 4.92 4.87 -8.41
N GLY A 23 5.14 5.27 -7.15
CA GLY A 23 4.39 6.34 -6.50
C GLY A 23 3.03 5.89 -5.95
N GLY A 24 2.76 4.59 -5.86
CA GLY A 24 1.60 4.06 -5.19
C GLY A 24 1.62 4.31 -3.67
N THR A 25 0.44 4.45 -3.07
CA THR A 25 0.27 4.66 -1.63
C THR A 25 -0.47 3.49 -1.00
N CYS A 26 0.06 2.96 0.10
CA CYS A 26 -0.60 1.94 0.91
C CYS A 26 -1.65 2.62 1.80
N THR A 27 -2.94 2.46 1.47
CA THR A 27 -4.04 3.12 2.21
C THR A 27 -4.80 2.19 3.15
N ALA A 28 -4.64 0.89 2.95
CA ALA A 28 -5.14 -0.17 3.82
C ALA A 28 -4.22 -1.39 3.69
N PRO A 29 -4.30 -2.37 4.62
CA PRO A 29 -3.47 -3.58 4.53
C PRO A 29 -3.51 -4.19 3.14
N ASP A 30 -2.33 -4.39 2.54
CA ASP A 30 -2.10 -4.92 1.19
C ASP A 30 -2.94 -4.25 0.07
N THR A 31 -3.35 -2.99 0.27
CA THR A 31 -4.14 -2.22 -0.68
C THR A 31 -3.38 -0.98 -1.15
N CYS A 32 -2.98 -0.98 -2.42
CA CYS A 32 -2.31 0.14 -3.06
C CYS A 32 -3.28 0.99 -3.88
N ILE A 33 -3.20 2.32 -3.72
CA ILE A 33 -3.72 3.29 -4.68
C ILE A 33 -2.58 3.68 -5.61
N CYS A 34 -2.72 3.43 -6.90
CA CYS A 34 -1.68 3.68 -7.89
C CYS A 34 -1.73 5.11 -8.45
N ALA A 35 -0.55 5.65 -8.75
CA ALA A 35 -0.42 6.89 -9.50
C ALA A 35 -0.92 6.72 -10.96
N THR A 36 -1.23 7.84 -11.62
CA THR A 36 -1.67 7.85 -13.02
C THR A 36 -0.68 7.13 -13.93
N GLY A 37 -1.18 6.23 -14.77
CA GLY A 37 -0.36 5.42 -15.69
C GLY A 37 0.08 4.07 -15.13
N TRP A 38 -0.20 3.78 -13.85
CA TRP A 38 0.14 2.51 -13.20
C TRP A 38 -1.09 1.77 -12.69
N SER A 39 -0.98 0.45 -12.61
CA SER A 39 -2.04 -0.45 -12.17
C SER A 39 -1.49 -1.75 -11.58
N GLY A 40 -2.39 -2.64 -11.16
CA GLY A 40 -2.05 -3.89 -10.50
C GLY A 40 -1.94 -3.76 -8.97
N ALA A 41 -1.88 -4.91 -8.28
CA ALA A 41 -1.92 -4.96 -6.81
C ALA A 41 -0.79 -4.18 -6.13
N THR A 42 0.37 -4.10 -6.78
CA THR A 42 1.56 -3.38 -6.28
C THR A 42 1.94 -2.17 -7.16
N CYS A 43 1.07 -1.73 -8.07
CA CYS A 43 1.32 -0.61 -8.98
C CYS A 43 2.53 -0.80 -9.92
N THR A 44 2.80 -2.05 -10.33
CA THR A 44 3.92 -2.42 -11.21
C THR A 44 3.54 -2.55 -12.68
N ILE A 45 2.25 -2.55 -13.02
CA ILE A 45 1.78 -2.70 -14.40
C ILE A 45 1.59 -1.31 -15.00
N GLY A 46 2.52 -0.91 -15.87
CA GLY A 46 2.44 0.33 -16.64
C GLY A 46 1.45 0.20 -17.79
N GLN A 47 0.73 1.28 -18.08
CA GLN A 47 -0.21 1.38 -19.20
C GLN A 47 0.46 1.90 -20.47
#